data_AF-A0A7M1B2H1-F1
#
_entry.id   AF-A0A7M1B2H1-F1
#
_cell.length_a   1.000
_cell.length_b   1.000
_cell.length_c   1.000
_cell.angle_alpha   90.00
_cell.angle_beta   90.00
_cell.angle_gamma   90.00
#
_symmetry.space_group_name_H-M   'P 1'
#
loop_
_entity.id
_entity.type
_entity.pdbx_description
1 polymer ?
#
loop_
_entity_poly.entity_id
_entity_poly.type
_entity_poly.pdbx_seq_one_letter_code
_entity_poly.pdbx_strand_id
1 'polypeptide(L)' 'MTLHDVMIILVLTFPMFIFTIYPAIRLSDYLEAHHGIQESQKRSVMLVVTFLGALFLSSLLYYI' A
#
# COMPACT_ATOMS: atom_id res chain seq x y z
N MET A 1 -19.86 10.67 -10.30
CA MET A 1 -19.44 10.34 -8.92
C MET A 1 -19.77 11.54 -8.06
N THR A 2 -20.61 11.35 -7.06
CA THR A 2 -20.93 12.40 -6.08
C THR A 2 -19.78 12.52 -5.07
N LEU A 3 -19.67 13.65 -4.37
CA LEU A 3 -18.69 13.82 -3.26
C LEU A 3 -18.82 12.71 -2.20
N HIS A 4 -20.02 12.17 -2.03
CA HIS A 4 -20.31 11.06 -1.13
C HIS A 4 -19.65 9.75 -1.57
N ASP A 5 -19.64 9.45 -2.88
CA ASP A 5 -18.99 8.24 -3.41
C ASP A 5 -17.47 8.27 -3.20
N VAL A 6 -16.85 9.43 -3.36
CA VAL A 6 -15.41 9.62 -3.12
C VAL A 6 -15.07 9.43 -1.64
N MET A 7 -15.92 9.94 -0.75
CA MET A 7 -15.76 9.78 0.70
C MET A 7 -15.87 8.31 1.12
N ILE A 8 -16.83 7.56 0.57
CA ILE A 8 -16.97 6.11 0.83
C ILE A 8 -15.72 5.35 0.37
N ILE A 9 -15.24 5.63 -0.85
CA ILE A 9 -14.03 5.00 -1.37
C ILE A 9 -12.85 5.29 -0.45
N LEU A 10 -12.67 6.54 0.00
CA LEU A 10 -11.60 6.90 0.94
C LEU A 10 -11.73 6.12 2.25
N VAL A 11 -12.91 6.10 2.87
CA VAL A 11 -13.14 5.43 4.17
C VAL A 11 -12.89 3.93 4.08
N LEU A 12 -13.19 3.30 2.94
CA LEU A 12 -12.97 1.86 2.73
C LEU A 12 -11.51 1.54 2.35
N THR A 13 -10.84 2.40 1.59
CA THR A 13 -9.44 2.17 1.13
C THR A 13 -8.40 2.59 2.15
N PHE A 14 -8.69 3.61 2.97
CA PHE A 14 -7.80 4.11 4.01
C PHE A 14 -7.34 3.05 5.02
N PRO A 15 -8.22 2.20 5.60
CA PRO A 15 -7.77 1.13 6.48
C PRO A 15 -6.89 0.11 5.76
N MET A 16 -7.19 -0.25 4.50
CA MET A 16 -6.33 -1.14 3.70
C MET A 16 -4.95 -0.54 3.46
N PHE A 17 -4.85 0.77 3.24
CA PHE A 17 -3.56 1.46 3.16
C PHE A 17 -2.79 1.41 4.49
N ILE A 18 -3.43 1.68 5.62
CA ILE A 18 -2.77 1.58 6.93
C ILE A 18 -2.21 0.18 7.20
N PHE A 19 -2.96 -0.87 6.87
CA PHE A 19 -2.50 -2.24 7.04
C PHE A 19 -1.34 -2.63 6.12
N THR A 20 -1.28 -2.04 4.93
CA THR A 20 -0.27 -2.37 3.90
C THR A 20 1.01 -1.54 4.04
N ILE A 21 0.97 -0.40 4.76
CA ILE A 21 2.15 0.41 5.06
C ILE A 21 3.18 -0.35 5.91
N TYR A 22 2.74 -1.09 6.94
CA TYR A 22 3.65 -1.84 7.81
C TYR A 22 4.52 -2.87 7.04
N PRO A 23 3.94 -3.79 6.24
CA PRO A 23 4.73 -4.70 5.42
C PRO A 23 5.52 -3.97 4.33
N ALA A 24 5.01 -2.85 3.79
CA ALA A 24 5.74 -2.04 2.82
C ALA A 24 7.03 -1.43 3.40
N ILE A 25 6.98 -0.92 4.63
CA ILE A 25 8.15 -0.41 5.36
C ILE A 25 9.17 -1.53 5.55
N ARG A 26 8.73 -2.68 6.10
CA ARG A 26 9.61 -3.82 6.35
C ARG A 26 10.27 -4.35 5.07
N LEU A 27 9.51 -4.40 3.97
CA LEU A 27 10.04 -4.82 2.68
C LEU A 27 11.07 -3.81 2.17
N SER A 28 10.77 -2.51 2.29
CA SER A 28 11.68 -1.43 1.88
C SER A 28 12.99 -1.42 2.67
N ASP A 29 12.95 -1.69 3.98
CA ASP A 29 14.13 -1.82 4.84
C ASP A 29 14.96 -3.07 4.50
N TYR A 30 14.29 -4.20 4.22
CA TYR A 30 14.96 -5.43 3.78
C TYR A 30 15.72 -5.20 2.47
N LEU A 31 15.06 -4.54 1.52
CA LEU A 31 15.58 -4.16 0.22
C LEU A 31 16.79 -3.22 0.38
N GLU A 32 16.70 -2.20 1.23
CA GLU A 32 17.83 -1.32 1.58
C GLU A 32 19.04 -2.12 2.11
N ALA A 33 18.82 -3.02 3.07
CA ALA A 33 19.88 -3.80 3.69
C ALA A 33 20.56 -4.81 2.73
N HIS A 34 19.81 -5.40 1.79
CA HIS A 34 20.32 -6.45 0.90
C HIS A 34 20.78 -5.94 -0.47
N HIS A 35 20.23 -4.82 -0.94
CA HIS A 35 20.49 -4.30 -2.28
C HIS A 35 21.07 -2.87 -2.29
N GLY A 36 21.30 -2.26 -1.12
CA GLY A 36 21.97 -0.96 -1.00
C GLY A 36 21.20 0.18 -1.68
N ILE A 37 19.87 0.15 -1.57
CA ILE A 37 18.97 0.99 -2.36
C ILE A 37 18.90 2.41 -1.80
N GLN A 38 18.81 3.41 -2.67
CA GLN A 38 18.74 4.81 -2.26
C GLN A 38 17.38 5.16 -1.63
N GLU A 39 17.35 6.21 -0.80
CA GLU A 39 16.14 6.67 -0.10
C GLU A 39 14.98 7.02 -1.05
N SER A 40 15.29 7.54 -2.24
CA SER A 40 14.30 7.80 -3.30
C SER A 40 13.60 6.51 -3.76
N GLN A 41 14.36 5.44 -3.95
CA GLN A 41 13.88 4.14 -4.38
C GLN A 41 13.14 3.44 -3.24
N LYS A 42 13.57 3.61 -1.99
CA LYS A 42 12.86 3.12 -0.80
C LYS A 42 11.43 3.68 -0.72
N ARG A 43 11.27 4.98 -0.98
CA ARG A 43 9.96 5.64 -1.02
C ARG A 43 9.10 5.12 -2.18
N SER A 44 9.68 4.91 -3.35
CA SER A 44 8.98 4.29 -4.49
C SER A 44 8.53 2.86 -4.19
N VAL A 45 9.38 2.03 -3.59
CA VAL A 45 9.05 0.67 -3.16
C VAL A 45 7.89 0.69 -2.17
N MET A 46 7.95 1.57 -1.17
CA MET A 46 6.90 1.66 -0.17
C MET A 46 5.54 2.00 -0.78
N LEU A 47 5.49 2.96 -1.72
CA LEU A 47 4.27 3.33 -2.44
C LEU A 47 3.74 2.18 -3.31
N VAL A 48 4.62 1.52 -4.07
CA VAL A 48 4.24 0.42 -4.96
C VAL A 48 3.72 -0.77 -4.18
N VAL A 49 4.39 -1.15 -3.08
CA VAL A 49 3.98 -2.29 -2.24
C VAL A 49 2.68 -1.98 -1.49
N THR A 50 2.50 -0.75 -1.02
CA THR A 50 1.25 -0.29 -0.39
C THR A 50 0.09 -0.37 -1.38
N PHE A 51 0.28 0.11 -2.61
CA PHE A 51 -0.74 0.04 -3.66
C PHE A 51 -1.06 -1.40 -4.07
N LEU A 52 -0.04 -2.23 -4.32
CA LEU A 52 -0.22 -3.64 -4.67
C LEU A 52 -0.87 -4.42 -3.53
N GLY A 53 -0.48 -4.16 -2.29
CA GLY A 53 -1.08 -4.76 -1.11
C GLY A 53 -2.56 -4.38 -0.97
N ALA A 54 -2.90 -3.11 -1.18
CA ALA A 54 -4.28 -2.65 -1.12
C ALA A 54 -5.12 -3.25 -2.27
N LEU A 55 -4.56 -3.35 -3.48
CA LEU A 55 -5.20 -3.99 -4.62
C LEU A 55 -5.42 -5.49 -4.37
N PHE A 56 -4.43 -6.16 -3.78
CA PHE A 56 -4.52 -7.56 -3.39
C PHE A 56 -5.58 -7.78 -2.32
N LEU A 57 -5.58 -6.99 -1.23
CA LEU A 57 -6.60 -7.07 -0.18
C LEU A 57 -8.00 -6.79 -0.74
N SER A 58 -8.15 -5.76 -1.59
CA SER A 58 -9.41 -5.41 -2.23
C SER A 58 -9.92 -6.55 -3.11
N SER A 59 -9.04 -7.16 -3.90
CA SER A 59 -9.37 -8.33 -4.73
C SER A 59 -9.78 -9.51 -3.85
N LEU A 60 -9.04 -9.77 -2.77
CA LEU A 60 -9.35 -10.86 -1.84
C LEU A 60 -10.70 -10.66 -1.15
N LEU A 61 -11.03 -9.43 -0.77
CA LEU A 61 -12.33 -9.07 -0.19
C LEU A 61 -13.49 -9.18 -1.18
N TYR A 62 -13.24 -9.01 -2.49
CA TYR A 62 -14.26 -9.16 -3.52
C TYR A 62 -14.63 -10.63 -3.78
N TYR A 63 -13.65 -11.54 -3.64
CA TYR A 63 -13.83 -12.96 -3.95
C TYR A 63 -14.18 -13.84 -2.73
N ILE A 64 -14.14 -13.29 -1.51
CA ILE A 64 -14.54 -13.93 -0.26
C ILE A 64 -15.92 -13.44 0.16
#